data_AF-X1L6V7-F1
#
_entry.id   AF-X1L6V7-F1
#
_cell.length_a   1.000
_cell.length_b   1.000
_cell.length_c   1.000
_cell.angle_alpha   90.00
_cell.angle_beta   90.00
_cell.angle_gamma   90.00
#
_symmetry.space_group_name_H-M   'P 1'
#
loop_
_entity.id
_entity.type
_entity.pdbx_description
1 polymer ?
#
loop_
_entity_poly.entity_id
_entity_poly.type
_entity_poly.pdbx_seq_one_letter_code
_entity_poly.pdbx_strand_id
1 'polypeptide(L)'
;MSIIRQDLSTKDWTIFALERSKRPSDFKKVKENKAVKDYERNCPFCKGNEHMTPEDILTVKDGKQWLVRVVPNKFPALEPKGDCRYKINRHIIGPYLSIDGVGNHEVIIESPDHDDNL
;
A
#
# COMPACT_ATOMS: atom_id res chain seq x y z
N MET A 1 35.83 -5.15 3.04
CA MET A 1 35.87 -3.85 3.76
C MET A 1 34.45 -3.42 4.08
N SER A 2 34.17 -2.98 5.31
CA SER A 2 32.86 -2.42 5.67
C SER A 2 32.96 -0.90 5.82
N ILE A 3 31.93 -0.19 5.39
CA ILE A 3 31.82 1.27 5.53
C ILE A 3 30.43 1.62 6.07
N ILE A 4 30.33 2.73 6.80
CA ILE A 4 29.04 3.28 7.23
C ILE A 4 28.83 4.57 6.45
N ARG A 5 27.68 4.70 5.79
CA ARG A 5 27.29 5.92 5.06
C ARG A 5 25.97 6.43 5.58
N GLN A 6 25.84 7.75 5.62
CA GLN A 6 24.57 8.39 5.92
C GLN A 6 23.73 8.49 4.65
N ASP A 7 22.47 8.06 4.70
CA ASP A 7 21.50 8.32 3.64
C ASP A 7 21.11 9.80 3.68
N LEU A 8 21.24 10.50 2.55
CA LEU A 8 20.91 11.92 2.49
C LEU A 8 19.41 12.19 2.54
N SER A 9 18.58 11.22 2.14
CA SER A 9 17.12 11.33 2.09
C SER A 9 16.48 11.14 3.47
N THR A 10 16.94 10.16 4.26
CA THR A 10 16.39 9.86 5.59
C THR A 10 17.23 10.41 6.75
N LYS A 11 18.52 10.71 6.50
CA LYS A 11 19.55 11.03 7.50
C LYS A 11 19.96 9.88 8.42
N ASP A 12 19.52 8.67 8.13
CA ASP A 12 19.93 7.47 8.86
C ASP A 12 21.32 6.98 8.44
N TRP A 13 21.96 6.23 9.34
CA TRP A 13 23.26 5.61 9.09
C TRP A 13 23.08 4.15 8.66
N THR A 14 23.62 3.81 7.49
CA THR A 14 23.55 2.46 6.92
C THR A 14 24.93 1.80 6.87
N ILE A 15 25.00 0.54 7.28
CA ILE A 15 26.22 -0.27 7.24
C ILE A 15 26.29 -1.02 5.91
N PHE A 16 27.33 -0.76 5.14
CA PHE A 16 27.67 -1.50 3.92
C PHE A 16 28.79 -2.49 4.25
N ALA A 17 28.50 -3.79 4.22
CA ALA A 17 29.48 -4.84 4.53
C ALA A 17 29.41 -5.97 3.48
N LEU A 18 30.04 -5.73 2.32
CA LEU A 18 30.02 -6.63 1.15
C LEU A 18 30.35 -8.08 1.48
N GLU A 19 31.32 -8.33 2.37
CA GLU A 19 31.76 -9.69 2.73
C GLU A 19 30.67 -10.50 3.46
N ARG A 20 29.64 -9.87 4.02
CA ARG A 20 28.55 -10.59 4.71
C ARG A 20 27.67 -11.39 3.76
N SER A 21 27.65 -11.08 2.46
CA SER A 21 26.90 -11.85 1.46
C SER A 21 27.46 -13.26 1.23
N LYS A 22 28.74 -13.49 1.57
CA LYS A 22 29.41 -14.80 1.44
C LYS A 22 29.09 -15.76 2.59
N ARG A 23 28.35 -15.31 3.60
CA ARG A 23 27.95 -16.17 4.71
C ARG A 23 27.04 -17.27 4.17
N PRO A 24 27.29 -18.56 4.52
CA PRO A 24 26.37 -19.63 4.19
C PRO A 24 24.97 -19.30 4.69
N SER A 25 24.00 -19.42 3.81
CA SER A 25 22.63 -19.02 4.03
C SER A 25 21.69 -20.20 3.80
N ASP A 26 21.03 -20.65 4.87
CA ASP A 26 19.96 -21.65 4.82
C ASP A 26 18.66 -21.01 4.29
N PHE A 27 18.68 -20.43 3.10
CA PHE A 27 17.49 -19.75 2.58
C PHE A 27 16.36 -20.76 2.33
N LYS A 28 15.19 -20.50 2.92
CA LYS A 28 13.93 -21.13 2.51
C LYS A 28 13.72 -20.85 1.03
N LYS A 29 13.38 -21.89 0.26
CA LYS A 29 12.96 -21.77 -1.14
C LYS A 29 11.94 -20.65 -1.26
N VAL A 30 12.21 -19.70 -2.15
CA VAL A 30 11.22 -18.74 -2.63
C VAL A 30 10.05 -19.58 -3.13
N LYS A 31 8.85 -19.38 -2.59
CA LYS A 31 7.66 -20.03 -3.11
C LYS A 31 7.52 -19.58 -4.56
N GLU A 32 7.53 -20.54 -5.48
CA GLU A 32 7.15 -20.26 -6.86
C GLU A 32 5.74 -19.67 -6.85
N ASN A 33 5.59 -18.50 -7.45
CA ASN A 33 4.28 -17.90 -7.66
C ASN A 33 3.51 -18.85 -8.58
N LYS A 34 2.43 -19.43 -8.06
CA LYS A 34 1.52 -20.25 -8.85
C LYS A 34 0.94 -19.36 -9.95
N ALA A 35 0.68 -19.94 -11.13
CA ALA A 35 -0.11 -19.28 -12.15
C ALA A 35 -1.44 -18.85 -11.53
N VAL A 36 -1.62 -17.53 -11.40
CA VAL A 36 -2.85 -16.91 -10.94
C VAL A 36 -3.80 -16.88 -12.13
N LYS A 37 -5.10 -17.06 -11.89
CA LYS A 37 -6.11 -16.96 -12.95
C LYS A 37 -6.49 -15.50 -13.14
N ASP A 38 -6.89 -15.14 -14.34
CA ASP A 38 -7.32 -13.78 -14.73
C ASP A 38 -8.53 -13.28 -13.91
N TYR A 39 -9.31 -14.20 -13.32
CA TYR A 39 -10.44 -13.89 -12.46
C TYR A 39 -10.49 -14.78 -11.21
N GLU A 40 -10.70 -14.16 -10.04
CA GLU A 40 -10.99 -14.84 -8.79
C GLU A 40 -12.33 -14.38 -8.20
N ARG A 41 -13.26 -15.33 -8.00
CA ARG A 41 -14.63 -15.07 -7.53
C ARG A 41 -14.69 -14.33 -6.20
N ASN A 42 -13.72 -14.57 -5.32
CA ASN A 42 -13.70 -13.99 -3.97
C ASN A 42 -12.84 -12.73 -3.88
N CYS A 43 -12.20 -12.31 -4.98
CA CYS A 43 -11.40 -11.09 -5.01
C CYS A 43 -12.33 -9.89 -5.29
N PRO A 44 -12.44 -8.92 -4.37
CA PRO A 44 -13.30 -7.74 -4.55
C PRO A 44 -12.80 -6.79 -5.66
N PHE A 45 -11.57 -6.96 -6.13
CA PHE A 45 -10.94 -6.07 -7.10
C PHE A 45 -11.05 -6.56 -8.54
N CYS A 46 -11.41 -7.84 -8.74
CA CYS A 46 -11.66 -8.37 -10.08
C CYS A 46 -12.86 -7.69 -10.75
N LYS A 47 -12.80 -7.56 -12.07
CA LYS A 47 -13.93 -7.19 -12.91
C LYS A 47 -15.17 -8.06 -12.63
N GLY A 48 -16.33 -7.43 -12.47
CA GLY A 48 -17.61 -8.07 -12.12
C GLY A 48 -17.89 -8.16 -10.62
N ASN A 49 -16.89 -7.93 -9.77
CA ASN A 49 -17.02 -7.96 -8.31
C ASN A 49 -17.10 -6.54 -7.71
N GLU A 50 -17.38 -5.52 -8.51
CA GLU A 50 -17.39 -4.11 -8.07
C GLU A 50 -18.40 -3.84 -6.94
N HIS A 51 -19.45 -4.65 -6.84
CA HIS A 51 -20.43 -4.63 -5.75
C HIS A 51 -19.84 -5.01 -4.37
N MET A 52 -18.64 -5.59 -4.33
CA MET A 52 -17.94 -5.97 -3.09
C MET A 52 -17.07 -4.83 -2.54
N THR A 53 -16.83 -3.78 -3.33
CA THR A 53 -16.09 -2.57 -2.95
C THR A 53 -17.03 -1.42 -2.62
N PRO A 54 -16.60 -0.41 -1.83
CA PRO A 54 -17.31 0.87 -1.73
C PRO A 54 -17.41 1.57 -3.09
N GLU A 55 -18.22 2.62 -3.17
CA GLU A 55 -18.40 3.41 -4.40
C GLU A 55 -17.07 4.03 -4.87
N ASP A 56 -16.83 3.97 -6.18
CA ASP A 56 -15.62 4.47 -6.81
C ASP A 56 -15.51 6.00 -6.65
N ILE A 57 -14.33 6.46 -6.24
CA ILE A 57 -13.97 7.89 -6.30
C ILE A 57 -13.65 8.28 -7.75
N LEU A 58 -12.96 7.38 -8.46
CA LEU A 58 -12.55 7.58 -9.84
C LEU A 58 -12.55 6.23 -10.59
N THR A 59 -13.00 6.25 -11.84
CA THR A 59 -12.86 5.12 -12.76
C THR A 59 -12.33 5.61 -14.09
N VAL A 60 -11.18 5.08 -14.51
CA VAL A 60 -10.64 5.27 -15.87
C VAL A 60 -11.19 4.15 -16.75
N LYS A 61 -11.76 4.49 -17.91
CA LYS A 61 -12.42 3.52 -18.80
C LYS A 61 -11.88 3.58 -20.21
N ASP A 62 -11.86 2.42 -20.86
CA ASP A 62 -11.76 2.27 -22.30
C ASP A 62 -13.03 1.60 -22.83
N GLY A 63 -13.86 2.38 -23.52
CA GLY A 63 -15.21 1.98 -23.92
C GLY A 63 -16.09 1.58 -22.72
N LYS A 64 -16.46 0.31 -22.64
CA LYS A 64 -17.30 -0.25 -21.56
C LYS A 64 -16.49 -0.90 -20.43
N GLN A 65 -15.19 -1.09 -20.62
CA GLN A 65 -14.31 -1.73 -19.65
C GLN A 65 -13.57 -0.66 -18.85
N TRP A 66 -13.43 -0.86 -17.55
CA TRP A 66 -12.56 -0.02 -16.74
C TRP A 66 -11.12 -0.54 -16.82
N LEU A 67 -10.16 0.38 -16.79
CA LEU A 67 -8.73 0.12 -16.77
C LEU A 67 -8.19 0.26 -15.35
N VAL A 68 -8.54 1.37 -14.69
CA VAL A 68 -8.12 1.67 -13.32
C VAL A 68 -9.33 2.12 -12.52
N ARG A 69 -9.43 1.68 -11.27
CA ARG A 69 -10.44 2.15 -10.30
C ARG A 69 -9.75 2.65 -9.04
N VAL A 70 -10.26 3.75 -8.49
CA VAL A 70 -9.87 4.26 -7.17
C VAL A 70 -11.09 4.14 -6.27
N VAL A 71 -10.97 3.35 -5.21
CA VAL A 71 -12.05 3.09 -4.26
C VAL A 71 -11.62 3.49 -2.84
N PRO A 72 -12.52 3.99 -1.99
CA PRO A 72 -12.22 4.17 -0.57
C PRO A 72 -11.78 2.83 0.05
N ASN A 73 -10.74 2.86 0.88
CA ASN A 73 -10.36 1.66 1.61
C ASN A 73 -11.44 1.33 2.64
N LYS A 74 -11.99 0.11 2.58
CA LYS A 74 -13.00 -0.37 3.54
C LYS A 74 -12.48 -0.45 4.98
N PHE A 75 -11.17 -0.58 5.15
CA PHE A 75 -10.48 -0.59 6.43
C PHE A 75 -9.41 0.51 6.44
N PRO A 76 -9.83 1.78 6.48
CA PRO A 76 -8.91 2.89 6.33
C PRO A 76 -8.02 3.04 7.57
N ALA A 77 -6.80 3.54 7.39
CA ALA A 77 -5.86 3.75 8.50
C ALA A 77 -6.07 5.11 9.19
N LEU A 78 -6.75 6.03 8.48
CA LEU A 78 -7.07 7.38 8.88
C LEU A 78 -8.53 7.67 8.48
N GLU A 79 -9.19 8.56 9.21
CA GLU A 79 -10.58 8.93 8.92
C GLU A 79 -10.66 10.33 8.31
N PRO A 80 -11.50 10.55 7.28
CA PRO A 80 -11.81 11.90 6.83
C PRO A 80 -12.57 12.65 7.92
N LYS A 81 -12.08 13.83 8.33
CA LYS A 81 -12.78 14.71 9.27
C LYS A 81 -12.76 16.16 8.81
N GLY A 82 -13.96 16.73 8.69
CA GLY A 82 -14.18 18.13 8.35
C GLY A 82 -13.75 18.53 6.94
N ASP A 83 -13.79 19.83 6.67
CA ASP A 83 -13.25 20.44 5.45
C ASP A 83 -11.76 20.81 5.65
N CYS A 84 -11.11 21.40 4.63
CA CYS A 84 -9.74 21.92 4.59
C CYS A 84 -9.31 22.76 5.81
N ARG A 85 -10.26 23.24 6.61
CA ARG A 85 -10.06 24.05 7.82
C ARG A 85 -10.00 23.22 9.11
N TYR A 86 -10.15 21.89 9.02
CA TYR A 86 -10.08 21.03 10.18
C TYR A 86 -8.69 21.11 10.82
N LYS A 87 -8.65 21.52 12.08
CA LYS A 87 -7.40 21.65 12.83
C LYS A 87 -7.09 20.32 13.51
N ILE A 88 -6.02 19.66 13.08
CA ILE A 88 -5.48 18.48 13.75
C ILE A 88 -5.06 18.88 15.16
N ASN A 89 -5.62 18.23 16.17
CA ASN A 89 -5.28 18.51 17.56
C ASN A 89 -4.13 17.63 18.01
N ARG A 90 -3.35 18.17 18.94
CA ARG A 90 -2.31 17.43 19.66
C ARG A 90 -2.83 17.16 21.06
N HIS A 91 -2.66 15.94 21.52
CA HIS A 91 -3.06 15.52 22.86
C HIS A 91 -1.81 15.19 23.65
N ILE A 92 -1.69 15.79 24.83
CA ILE A 92 -0.58 15.52 25.76
C ILE A 92 -1.20 14.91 27.01
N ILE A 93 -0.87 13.65 27.29
CA ILE A 93 -1.33 12.93 28.47
C ILE A 93 -0.10 12.38 29.18
N GLY A 94 0.33 13.07 30.24
CA GLY A 94 1.58 12.77 30.93
C GLY A 94 2.79 12.90 29.98
N PRO A 95 3.66 11.88 29.84
CA PRO A 95 4.80 11.90 28.91
C PRO A 95 4.41 11.58 27.45
N TYR A 96 3.15 11.19 27.20
CA TYR A 96 2.71 10.73 25.89
C TYR A 96 2.16 11.90 25.07
N LEU A 97 2.69 12.05 23.86
CA LEU A 97 2.21 12.99 22.85
C LEU A 97 1.56 12.21 21.70
N SER A 98 0.32 12.55 21.37
CA SER A 98 -0.41 11.98 20.22
C SER A 98 -1.07 13.07 19.37
N ILE A 99 -1.48 12.71 18.15
CA ILE A 99 -2.17 13.58 17.19
C ILE A 99 -3.40 12.87 16.64
N ASP A 100 -4.39 13.63 16.19
CA ASP A 100 -5.57 13.05 15.53
C ASP A 100 -5.20 12.34 14.21
N GLY A 101 -5.72 11.13 14.00
CA GLY A 101 -5.51 10.33 12.78
C GLY A 101 -6.44 10.70 11.65
N VAL A 102 -6.27 11.90 11.08
CA VAL A 102 -7.13 12.43 10.01
C VAL A 102 -6.48 12.29 8.64
N GLY A 103 -7.23 11.76 7.68
CA GLY A 103 -6.77 11.59 6.30
C GLY A 103 -7.70 10.72 5.47
N ASN A 104 -7.50 10.72 4.15
CA ASN A 104 -8.17 9.81 3.23
C ASN A 104 -7.27 8.60 2.97
N HIS A 105 -7.86 7.40 2.97
CA HIS A 105 -7.17 6.18 2.61
C HIS A 105 -7.95 5.47 1.51
N GLU A 106 -7.30 5.31 0.37
CA GLU A 106 -7.89 4.80 -0.86
C GLU A 106 -7.10 3.57 -1.34
N VAL A 107 -7.75 2.74 -2.14
CA VAL A 107 -7.15 1.61 -2.84
C VAL A 107 -7.20 1.90 -4.33
N ILE A 108 -6.05 1.80 -4.98
CA ILE A 108 -5.93 1.92 -6.44
C ILE A 108 -5.88 0.50 -7.00
N ILE A 109 -6.85 0.18 -7.86
CA ILE A 109 -6.95 -1.08 -8.58
C ILE A 109 -6.44 -0.81 -9.99
N GLU A 110 -5.26 -1.32 -10.30
CA GLU A 110 -4.47 -0.96 -11.49
C GLU A 110 -4.88 -1.72 -12.75
N SER A 111 -5.49 -2.89 -12.60
CA SER A 111 -5.95 -3.73 -13.71
C SER A 111 -7.25 -4.46 -13.36
N PRO A 112 -8.15 -4.68 -14.35
CA PRO A 112 -9.32 -5.55 -14.19
C PRO A 112 -8.98 -7.02 -14.05
N ASP A 113 -7.82 -7.43 -14.54
CA ASP A 113 -7.37 -8.82 -14.59
C ASP A 113 -6.52 -9.12 -13.35
N HIS A 114 -6.78 -10.27 -12.71
CA HIS A 114 -6.26 -10.59 -11.38
C HIS A 114 -4.80 -11.05 -11.37
N ASP A 115 -4.33 -11.61 -12.48
CA ASP A 115 -2.98 -12.13 -12.66
C ASP A 115 -2.02 -11.10 -13.28
N ASP A 116 -2.54 -9.93 -13.64
CA ASP A 116 -1.77 -8.83 -14.18
C ASP A 116 -0.86 -8.22 -13.10
N ASN A 117 0.37 -7.89 -13.48
CA ASN A 117 1.38 -7.31 -12.60
C ASN A 117 2.10 -6.19 -13.35
N LEU A 118 2.44 -5.10 -12.63
CA LEU A 118 3.29 -4.01 -13.14
C LEU A 118 4.74 -4.45 -13.41
#